data_AF-A0A2V3HZS8-F1
#
_entry.id   AF-A0A2V3HZS8-F1
#
_cell.length_a   1.000
_cell.length_b   1.000
_cell.length_c   1.000
_cell.angle_alpha   90.00
_cell.angle_beta   90.00
_cell.angle_gamma   90.00
#
_symmetry.space_group_name_H-M   'P 1'
#
loop_
_entity.id
_entity.type
_entity.pdbx_description
1 polymer ?
#
loop_
_entity_poly.entity_id
_entity_poly.type
_entity_poly.pdbx_seq_one_letter_code
_entity_poly.pdbx_strand_id
1 'polypeptide(L)'
;MTAGALPVGIAMGIWEIRNWDEVPEALVWFRGCVVWAVVPYYVIYSIPMLNMGFVYASAWSAEMTLEFTGLGSYQMAPMMVDLYGASEIPLSEWDGNRWIMAEPLGENGFFVPLEHADGSVVSVSFILACSALQSMIVFVGAIVALSSVPWNRRLRALFIALPTIHVLNVFRNAGIVWLTDNYADWTFMGLGMFDFTHSYVAKFASLFAMFLMALALFDLLPELHRHIMRLLQPVMRGFGMSTTESQST
;
A
#
# COMPACT_ATOMS: atom_id res chain seq x y z
N MET A 1 7.17 6.49 -9.85
CA MET A 1 6.83 5.05 -10.01
C MET A 1 6.11 4.71 -11.35
N THR A 2 5.87 5.67 -12.26
CA THR A 2 5.02 5.46 -13.45
C THR A 2 5.77 5.12 -14.75
N ALA A 3 7.07 5.42 -14.85
CA ALA A 3 7.84 5.26 -16.10
C ALA A 3 7.91 3.80 -16.62
N GLY A 4 7.86 2.81 -15.72
CA GLY A 4 7.89 1.39 -16.10
C GLY A 4 6.54 0.80 -16.47
N ALA A 5 5.42 1.45 -16.14
CA ALA A 5 4.09 0.88 -16.33
C ALA A 5 3.71 0.79 -17.82
N LEU A 6 4.03 1.82 -18.60
CA LEU A 6 3.72 1.88 -20.03
C LEU A 6 4.51 0.84 -20.84
N PRO A 7 5.86 0.73 -20.73
CA PRO A 7 6.62 -0.30 -21.44
C PRO A 7 6.19 -1.72 -21.06
N VAL A 8 5.93 -1.97 -19.77
CA VAL A 8 5.47 -3.29 -19.29
C VAL A 8 4.08 -3.61 -19.84
N GLY A 9 3.16 -2.64 -19.85
CA GLY A 9 1.83 -2.81 -20.44
C GLY A 9 1.89 -3.14 -21.93
N ILE A 10 2.74 -2.44 -22.70
CA ILE A 10 2.97 -2.73 -24.12
C ILE A 10 3.54 -4.14 -24.31
N ALA A 11 4.54 -4.52 -23.52
CA ALA A 11 5.15 -5.86 -23.59
C ALA A 11 4.13 -6.97 -23.31
N MET A 12 3.28 -6.78 -22.30
CA MET A 12 2.20 -7.72 -21.96
C MET A 12 1.16 -7.80 -23.07
N GLY A 13 0.76 -6.67 -23.67
CA GLY A 13 -0.18 -6.65 -24.79
C GLY A 13 0.38 -7.35 -26.04
N ILE A 14 1.66 -7.15 -26.37
CA ILE A 14 2.32 -7.87 -27.47
C ILE A 14 2.34 -9.38 -27.19
N TRP A 15 2.61 -9.77 -25.94
CA TRP A 15 2.62 -11.19 -25.56
C TRP A 15 1.23 -11.83 -25.67
N GLU A 16 0.17 -11.12 -25.28
CA GLU A 16 -1.21 -11.56 -25.43
C GLU A 16 -1.61 -11.73 -26.91
N ILE A 17 -1.26 -10.76 -27.76
CA ILE A 17 -1.55 -10.82 -29.20
C ILE A 17 -0.84 -12.01 -29.87
N ARG A 18 0.40 -12.30 -29.47
CA ARG A 18 1.17 -13.43 -30.01
C ARG A 18 0.60 -14.79 -29.61
N ASN A 19 -0.09 -14.87 -28.48
CA ASN A 19 -0.59 -16.11 -27.90
C ASN A 19 -2.13 -16.13 -27.87
N TRP A 20 -2.78 -15.45 -28.83
CA TRP A 20 -4.23 -15.19 -28.82
C TRP A 20 -5.10 -16.46 -28.74
N ASP A 21 -4.69 -17.54 -29.42
CA ASP A 21 -5.44 -18.80 -29.46
C ASP A 21 -5.23 -19.66 -28.20
N GLU A 22 -4.12 -19.47 -27.48
CA GLU A 22 -3.76 -20.20 -26.25
C GLU A 22 -3.22 -19.23 -25.17
N VAL A 23 -4.07 -18.29 -24.74
CA VAL A 23 -3.66 -17.30 -23.73
C VAL A 23 -3.33 -18.04 -22.42
N PRO A 24 -2.12 -17.87 -21.86
CA PRO A 24 -1.75 -18.54 -20.62
C PRO A 24 -2.69 -18.15 -19.48
N GLU A 25 -3.11 -19.12 -18.67
CA GLU A 25 -3.95 -18.90 -17.47
C GLU A 25 -3.37 -17.81 -16.54
N ALA A 26 -2.04 -17.73 -16.47
CA ALA A 26 -1.33 -16.70 -15.69
C ALA A 26 -1.56 -15.26 -16.22
N LEU A 27 -1.77 -15.10 -17.52
CA LEU A 27 -2.01 -13.81 -18.17
C LEU A 27 -3.45 -13.33 -17.91
N VAL A 28 -4.41 -14.25 -17.95
CA VAL A 28 -5.80 -14.00 -17.53
C VAL A 28 -5.87 -13.66 -16.04
N TRP A 29 -5.16 -14.41 -15.20
CA TRP A 29 -5.02 -14.11 -13.78
C TRP A 29 -4.43 -12.71 -13.55
N PHE A 30 -3.38 -12.35 -14.27
CA PHE A 30 -2.75 -11.04 -14.14
C PHE A 30 -3.70 -9.89 -14.51
N ARG A 31 -4.48 -10.04 -15.59
CA ARG A 31 -5.53 -9.07 -15.97
C ARG A 31 -6.56 -8.92 -14.84
N GLY A 32 -7.04 -10.04 -14.31
CA GLY A 32 -7.93 -10.04 -13.15
C GLY A 32 -7.31 -9.34 -11.95
N CYS A 33 -6.04 -9.62 -11.66
CA CYS A 33 -5.30 -9.03 -10.54
C CYS A 33 -5.23 -7.51 -10.66
N VAL A 34 -4.91 -6.99 -11.84
CA VAL A 34 -4.84 -5.55 -12.09
C VAL A 34 -6.22 -4.89 -11.92
N VAL A 35 -7.27 -5.47 -12.52
CA VAL A 35 -8.63 -4.92 -12.41
C VAL A 35 -9.10 -4.90 -10.95
N TRP A 36 -8.93 -6.02 -10.24
CA TRP A 36 -9.36 -6.15 -8.84
C TRP A 36 -8.48 -5.37 -7.85
N ALA A 37 -7.27 -4.97 -8.22
CA ALA A 37 -6.47 -4.05 -7.42
C ALA A 37 -6.85 -2.58 -7.70
N VAL A 38 -6.95 -2.21 -8.98
CA VAL A 38 -7.10 -0.81 -9.40
C VAL A 38 -8.51 -0.27 -9.14
N VAL A 39 -9.56 -1.04 -9.46
CA VAL A 39 -10.94 -0.54 -9.33
C VAL A 39 -11.29 -0.18 -7.88
N PRO A 40 -11.04 -1.03 -6.87
CA PRO A 40 -11.33 -0.67 -5.48
C PRO A 40 -10.57 0.55 -4.99
N TYR A 41 -9.31 0.72 -5.42
CA TYR A 41 -8.52 1.90 -5.10
C TYR A 41 -9.19 3.17 -5.60
N TYR A 42 -9.54 3.21 -6.89
CA TYR A 42 -10.15 4.38 -7.49
C TYR A 42 -11.54 4.66 -6.90
N VAL A 43 -12.32 3.63 -6.56
CA VAL A 43 -13.59 3.82 -5.86
C VAL A 43 -13.38 4.53 -4.52
N ILE A 44 -12.42 4.08 -3.71
CA ILE A 44 -12.12 4.71 -2.41
C ILE A 44 -11.56 6.11 -2.60
N TYR A 45 -10.67 6.30 -3.58
CA TYR A 45 -10.08 7.60 -3.90
C TYR A 45 -11.14 8.60 -4.38
N SER A 46 -12.04 8.19 -5.27
CA SER A 46 -13.06 9.05 -5.90
C SER A 46 -14.24 9.38 -5.00
N ILE A 47 -14.44 8.65 -3.90
CA ILE A 47 -15.49 8.90 -2.91
C ILE A 47 -14.83 9.55 -1.68
N PRO A 48 -14.94 10.88 -1.49
CA PRO A 48 -14.32 11.59 -0.38
C PRO A 48 -14.64 10.99 1.00
N MET A 49 -15.88 10.57 1.24
CA MET A 49 -16.27 9.93 2.50
C MET A 49 -15.45 8.67 2.81
N LEU A 50 -15.15 7.84 1.80
CA LEU A 50 -14.33 6.65 1.99
C LEU A 50 -12.87 7.04 2.19
N ASN A 51 -12.35 7.95 1.35
CA ASN A 51 -10.99 8.46 1.46
C ASN A 51 -10.71 9.01 2.87
N MET A 52 -11.53 9.96 3.33
CA MET A 52 -11.49 10.52 4.69
C MET A 52 -11.59 9.43 5.77
N GLY A 53 -12.49 8.45 5.59
CA GLY A 53 -12.64 7.34 6.52
C GLY A 53 -11.37 6.51 6.68
N PHE A 54 -10.68 6.19 5.58
CA PHE A 54 -9.40 5.46 5.62
C PHE A 54 -8.28 6.30 6.23
N VAL A 55 -8.20 7.60 5.91
CA VAL A 55 -7.24 8.51 6.52
C VAL A 55 -7.44 8.58 8.03
N TYR A 56 -8.68 8.81 8.47
CA TYR A 56 -9.03 8.90 9.88
C TYR A 56 -8.75 7.59 10.63
N ALA A 57 -9.15 6.43 10.06
CA ALA A 57 -8.86 5.14 10.66
C ALA A 57 -7.35 4.87 10.83
N SER A 58 -6.54 5.38 9.89
CA SER A 58 -5.09 5.26 9.94
C SER A 58 -4.45 6.12 11.03
N ALA A 59 -4.95 7.35 11.18
CA ALA A 59 -4.53 8.24 12.25
C ALA A 59 -4.91 7.68 13.63
N TRP A 60 -6.17 7.26 13.77
CA TRP A 60 -6.70 6.69 15.01
C TRP A 60 -5.99 5.42 15.46
N SER A 61 -5.73 4.49 14.54
CA SER A 61 -5.01 3.25 14.86
C SER A 61 -3.55 3.49 15.26
N ALA A 62 -2.90 4.50 14.68
CA ALA A 62 -1.55 4.89 15.05
C ALA A 62 -1.51 5.58 16.43
N GLU A 63 -2.44 6.50 16.71
CA GLU A 63 -2.60 7.14 18.03
C GLU A 63 -2.81 6.10 19.13
N MET A 64 -3.77 5.19 18.94
CA MET A 64 -4.02 4.09 19.88
C MET A 64 -2.77 3.26 20.18
N THR A 65 -1.93 3.03 19.18
CA THR A 65 -0.69 2.25 19.33
C THR A 65 0.37 3.03 20.11
N LEU A 66 0.47 4.34 19.88
CA LEU A 66 1.35 5.24 20.64
C LEU A 66 0.89 5.35 22.09
N GLU A 67 -0.40 5.49 22.34
CA GLU A 67 -0.97 5.45 23.69
C GLU A 67 -0.69 4.12 24.39
N PHE A 68 -0.96 3.00 23.72
CA PHE A 68 -0.75 1.65 24.26
C PHE A 68 0.72 1.39 24.64
N THR A 69 1.65 1.94 23.88
CA THR A 69 3.10 1.80 24.14
C THR A 69 3.62 2.77 25.22
N GLY A 70 2.75 3.61 25.80
CA GLY A 70 3.12 4.58 26.83
C GLY A 70 3.79 5.85 26.30
N LEU A 71 3.71 6.08 24.98
CA LEU A 71 4.19 7.28 24.29
C LEU A 71 3.07 8.34 24.14
N GLY A 72 1.96 8.16 24.88
CA GLY A 72 0.65 8.79 24.67
C GLY A 72 0.52 10.28 25.01
N SER A 73 1.17 11.14 24.23
CA SER A 73 0.99 12.59 24.29
C SER A 73 0.47 13.18 22.98
N TYR A 74 -0.11 12.37 22.10
CA TYR A 74 -0.53 12.78 20.77
C TYR A 74 -2.06 12.81 20.67
N GLN A 75 -2.60 13.74 19.89
CA GLN A 75 -4.00 13.87 19.57
C GLN A 75 -4.18 14.18 18.08
N MET A 76 -5.25 13.67 17.49
CA MET A 76 -5.62 14.01 16.11
C MET A 76 -6.23 15.41 16.03
N ALA A 77 -5.61 16.29 15.26
CA ALA A 77 -6.18 17.59 14.93
C ALA A 77 -7.36 17.44 13.94
N PRO A 78 -8.19 18.49 13.76
CA PRO A 78 -9.27 18.47 12.78
C PRO A 78 -8.75 18.11 11.38
N MET A 79 -9.52 17.29 10.66
CA MET A 79 -9.17 16.91 9.30
C MET A 79 -9.12 18.15 8.40
N MET A 80 -8.11 18.18 7.54
CA MET A 80 -7.82 19.23 6.59
C MET A 80 -7.97 18.71 5.16
N VAL A 81 -8.20 19.64 4.24
CA VAL A 81 -8.33 19.41 2.80
C VAL A 81 -7.31 20.27 2.08
N ASP A 82 -6.45 19.62 1.33
CA ASP A 82 -5.52 20.22 0.37
C ASP A 82 -6.09 20.08 -1.05
N LEU A 83 -6.49 21.21 -1.63
CA LEU A 83 -7.01 21.29 -3.00
C LEU A 83 -5.91 21.78 -3.94
N TYR A 84 -5.87 21.22 -5.14
CA TYR A 84 -4.86 21.57 -6.13
C TYR A 84 -4.94 23.05 -6.50
N GLY A 85 -3.89 23.81 -6.15
CA GLY A 85 -3.79 25.24 -6.46
C GLY A 85 -4.55 26.16 -5.50
N ALA A 86 -5.10 25.64 -4.39
CA ALA A 86 -5.64 26.45 -3.29
C ALA A 86 -4.87 26.21 -1.99
N SER A 87 -5.17 26.98 -0.94
CA SER A 87 -4.61 26.79 0.39
C SER A 87 -5.27 25.61 1.11
N GLU A 88 -4.54 25.00 2.04
CA GLU A 88 -5.07 24.01 2.97
C GLU A 88 -6.20 24.63 3.81
N ILE A 89 -7.38 24.02 3.78
CA ILE A 89 -8.56 24.47 4.53
C ILE A 89 -9.07 23.38 5.48
N PRO A 90 -9.63 23.75 6.63
CA PRO A 90 -10.32 22.79 7.49
C PRO A 90 -11.48 22.12 6.78
N LEU A 91 -11.70 20.83 7.02
CA LEU A 91 -12.81 20.08 6.42
C LEU A 91 -14.18 20.71 6.76
N SER A 92 -14.30 21.40 7.88
CA SER A 92 -15.53 22.13 8.27
C SER A 92 -15.88 23.28 7.35
N GLU A 93 -14.88 23.86 6.67
CA GLU A 93 -15.03 24.99 5.76
C GLU A 93 -15.13 24.55 4.29
N TRP A 94 -14.87 23.26 4.01
CA TRP A 94 -14.98 22.70 2.67
C TRP A 94 -16.45 22.39 2.32
N ASP A 95 -16.96 23.11 1.32
CA ASP A 95 -18.33 22.96 0.78
C ASP A 95 -18.42 21.93 -0.38
N GLY A 96 -17.39 21.10 -0.55
CA GLY A 96 -17.34 20.15 -1.65
C GLY A 96 -18.26 18.93 -1.45
N ASN A 97 -18.55 18.24 -2.56
CA ASN A 97 -19.39 17.04 -2.53
C ASN A 97 -18.66 15.87 -1.85
N ARG A 98 -19.29 15.28 -0.82
CA ARG A 98 -18.73 14.16 -0.04
C ARG A 98 -18.78 12.80 -0.73
N TRP A 99 -19.55 12.67 -1.81
CA TRP A 99 -19.78 11.40 -2.50
C TRP A 99 -19.05 11.28 -3.83
N ILE A 100 -18.79 12.40 -4.50
CA ILE A 100 -18.11 12.43 -5.79
C ILE A 100 -17.06 13.53 -5.74
N MET A 101 -15.80 13.13 -5.91
CA MET A 101 -14.68 14.07 -6.04
C MET A 101 -14.76 14.81 -7.37
N ALA A 102 -15.28 16.04 -7.33
CA ALA A 102 -15.35 16.94 -8.49
C ALA A 102 -14.12 17.85 -8.61
N GLU A 103 -13.42 18.06 -7.50
CA GLU A 103 -12.26 18.96 -7.40
C GLU A 103 -10.95 18.16 -7.38
N PRO A 104 -9.90 18.62 -8.08
CA PRO A 104 -8.59 18.00 -8.01
C PRO A 104 -7.97 18.23 -6.62
N LEU A 105 -7.55 17.14 -5.98
CA LEU A 105 -6.80 17.18 -4.73
C LEU A 105 -5.35 17.62 -4.96
N GLY A 106 -4.78 18.32 -3.98
CA GLY A 106 -3.35 18.63 -3.90
C GLY A 106 -2.51 17.38 -3.56
N GLU A 107 -1.26 17.59 -3.16
CA GLU A 107 -0.34 16.49 -2.88
C GLU A 107 -0.76 15.69 -1.63
N ASN A 108 -1.31 16.36 -0.62
CA ASN A 108 -1.76 15.73 0.62
C ASN A 108 -3.21 15.23 0.53
N GLY A 109 -4.03 15.90 -0.29
CA GLY A 109 -5.45 15.61 -0.43
C GLY A 109 -6.21 15.76 0.90
N PHE A 110 -6.93 14.71 1.33
CA PHE A 110 -7.49 14.68 2.69
C PHE A 110 -6.43 14.22 3.67
N PHE A 111 -6.20 15.01 4.72
CA PHE A 111 -5.18 14.67 5.71
C PHE A 111 -5.58 15.03 7.14
N VAL A 112 -5.01 14.31 8.09
CA VAL A 112 -5.21 14.55 9.54
C VAL A 112 -3.84 14.83 10.15
N PRO A 113 -3.58 16.07 10.60
CA PRO A 113 -2.36 16.39 11.33
C PRO A 113 -2.39 15.78 12.74
N LEU A 114 -1.23 15.41 13.25
CA LEU A 114 -1.05 15.10 14.67
C LEU A 114 -0.56 16.33 15.43
N GLU A 115 -1.09 16.51 16.62
CA GLU A 115 -0.64 17.51 17.57
C GLU A 115 -0.29 16.83 18.89
N HIS A 116 0.57 17.45 19.69
CA HIS A 116 0.72 17.05 21.07
C HIS A 116 -0.47 17.50 21.90
N ALA A 117 -0.67 16.86 23.05
CA ALA A 117 -1.66 17.24 24.05
C ALA A 117 -1.42 18.65 24.64
N ASP A 118 -0.23 19.23 24.44
CA ASP A 118 0.12 20.61 24.81
C ASP A 118 -0.19 21.65 23.70
N GLY A 119 -0.67 21.19 22.54
CA GLY A 119 -0.97 22.02 21.38
C GLY A 119 0.23 22.34 20.48
N SER A 120 1.41 21.75 20.75
CA SER A 120 2.54 21.84 19.82
C SER A 120 2.32 20.93 18.61
N VAL A 121 2.66 21.45 17.43
CA VAL A 121 2.39 20.76 16.16
C VAL A 121 3.44 19.67 15.94
N VAL A 122 3.00 18.43 15.76
CA VAL A 122 3.88 17.35 15.28
C VAL A 122 3.93 17.47 13.76
N SER A 123 5.13 17.44 13.18
CA SER A 123 5.34 17.57 11.73
C SER A 123 4.95 16.30 10.94
N VAL A 124 3.95 15.56 11.40
CA VAL A 124 3.45 14.33 10.76
C VAL A 124 1.95 14.44 10.51
N SER A 125 1.58 14.34 9.24
CA SER A 125 0.18 14.29 8.79
C SER A 125 -0.14 12.94 8.18
N PHE A 126 -1.30 12.39 8.54
CA PHE A 126 -1.82 11.18 7.93
C PHE A 126 -2.54 11.50 6.63
N ILE A 127 -2.15 10.80 5.56
CA ILE A 127 -2.77 10.86 4.23
C ILE A 127 -3.24 9.47 3.81
N LEU A 128 -3.97 9.37 2.70
CA LEU A 128 -4.49 8.09 2.20
C LEU A 128 -3.37 7.05 1.97
N ALA A 129 -2.18 7.50 1.56
CA ALA A 129 -1.03 6.62 1.36
C ALA A 129 -0.57 5.90 2.65
N CYS A 130 -0.85 6.46 3.83
CA CYS A 130 -0.51 5.87 5.12
C CYS A 130 -1.52 4.80 5.60
N SER A 131 -2.58 4.54 4.85
CA SER A 131 -3.61 3.55 5.22
C SER A 131 -3.26 2.11 4.87
N ALA A 132 -2.12 1.89 4.21
CA ALA A 132 -1.74 0.62 3.56
C ALA A 132 -2.76 0.07 2.56
N LEU A 133 -3.79 0.85 2.20
CA LEU A 133 -4.81 0.46 1.23
C LEU A 133 -4.17 -0.03 -0.06
N GLN A 134 -3.12 0.65 -0.55
CA GLN A 134 -2.41 0.25 -1.77
C GLN A 134 -1.83 -1.16 -1.71
N SER A 135 -1.31 -1.59 -0.55
CA SER A 135 -0.81 -2.95 -0.39
C SER A 135 -1.95 -3.96 -0.24
N MET A 136 -3.00 -3.63 0.52
CA MET A 136 -4.16 -4.48 0.73
C MET A 136 -4.87 -4.82 -0.58
N ILE A 137 -5.15 -3.82 -1.43
CA ILE A 137 -5.83 -4.03 -2.73
C ILE A 137 -5.01 -4.90 -3.67
N VAL A 138 -3.68 -4.87 -3.61
CA VAL A 138 -2.82 -5.68 -4.48
C VAL A 138 -2.95 -7.15 -4.07
N PHE A 139 -2.93 -7.42 -2.76
CA PHE A 139 -3.16 -8.77 -2.25
C PHE A 139 -4.59 -9.24 -2.51
N VAL A 140 -5.59 -8.37 -2.34
CA VAL A 140 -7.00 -8.66 -2.68
C VAL A 140 -7.12 -8.99 -4.16
N GLY A 141 -6.54 -8.17 -5.03
CA GLY A 141 -6.56 -8.39 -6.47
C GLY A 141 -5.93 -9.71 -6.86
N ALA A 142 -4.75 -10.01 -6.32
CA ALA A 142 -4.04 -11.26 -6.58
C ALA A 142 -4.82 -12.50 -6.13
N ILE A 143 -5.45 -12.44 -4.94
CA ILE A 143 -6.19 -13.57 -4.35
C ILE A 143 -7.57 -13.75 -5.00
N VAL A 144 -8.30 -12.66 -5.28
CA VAL A 144 -9.63 -12.73 -5.90
C VAL A 144 -9.54 -13.20 -7.35
N ALA A 145 -8.50 -12.79 -8.07
CA ALA A 145 -8.28 -13.16 -9.47
C ALA A 145 -7.92 -14.65 -9.69
N LEU A 146 -7.59 -15.40 -8.63
CA LEU A 146 -7.27 -16.84 -8.71
C LEU A 146 -8.52 -17.68 -8.98
N SER A 147 -8.91 -17.84 -10.24
CA SER A 147 -10.07 -18.65 -10.65
C SER A 147 -10.00 -20.12 -10.21
N SER A 148 -8.79 -20.70 -10.13
CA SER A 148 -8.54 -22.11 -9.83
C SER A 148 -8.69 -22.53 -8.36
N VAL A 149 -8.83 -21.57 -7.43
CA VAL A 149 -8.90 -21.84 -5.98
C VAL A 149 -10.34 -21.69 -5.47
N PRO A 150 -10.88 -22.57 -4.61
CA PRO A 150 -12.23 -22.40 -4.05
C PRO A 150 -12.32 -21.18 -3.12
N TRP A 151 -13.49 -20.52 -3.09
CA TRP A 151 -13.72 -19.28 -2.33
C TRP A 151 -13.38 -19.38 -0.83
N ASN A 152 -13.55 -20.55 -0.22
CA ASN A 152 -13.21 -20.78 1.19
C ASN A 152 -11.71 -20.62 1.48
N ARG A 153 -10.84 -21.06 0.55
CA ARG A 153 -9.38 -20.88 0.67
C ARG A 153 -8.98 -19.42 0.41
N ARG A 154 -9.62 -18.77 -0.57
CA ARG A 154 -9.40 -17.34 -0.86
C ARG A 154 -9.74 -16.45 0.35
N LEU A 155 -10.91 -16.67 0.96
CA LEU A 155 -11.31 -15.95 2.16
C LEU A 155 -10.35 -16.17 3.32
N ARG A 156 -9.95 -17.41 3.59
CA ARG A 156 -8.97 -17.70 4.65
C ARG A 156 -7.67 -16.94 4.42
N ALA A 157 -7.21 -16.85 3.18
CA ALA A 157 -6.03 -16.07 2.85
C ALA A 157 -6.22 -14.57 3.03
N LEU A 158 -7.35 -14.01 2.61
CA LEU A 158 -7.67 -12.60 2.86
C LEU A 158 -7.77 -12.27 4.34
N PHE A 159 -8.38 -13.16 5.13
CA PHE A 159 -8.48 -13.03 6.59
C PHE A 159 -7.14 -13.09 7.32
N ILE A 160 -6.12 -13.69 6.71
CA ILE A 160 -4.75 -13.68 7.26
C ILE A 160 -3.99 -12.47 6.74
N ALA A 161 -4.05 -12.21 5.44
CA ALA A 161 -3.26 -11.17 4.78
C ALA A 161 -3.69 -9.76 5.21
N LEU A 162 -4.99 -9.44 5.17
CA LEU A 162 -5.49 -8.08 5.43
C LEU A 162 -5.19 -7.61 6.86
N PRO A 163 -5.48 -8.39 7.93
CA PRO A 163 -5.14 -7.97 9.28
C PRO A 163 -3.64 -7.87 9.50
N THR A 164 -2.85 -8.78 8.92
CA THR A 164 -1.38 -8.71 9.06
C THR A 164 -0.81 -7.46 8.42
N ILE A 165 -1.26 -7.11 7.21
CA ILE A 165 -0.87 -5.87 6.53
C ILE A 165 -1.29 -4.66 7.37
N HIS A 166 -2.50 -4.66 7.93
CA HIS A 166 -2.99 -3.57 8.76
C HIS A 166 -2.12 -3.38 10.01
N VAL A 167 -1.84 -4.45 10.75
CA VAL A 167 -1.00 -4.41 11.96
C VAL A 167 0.39 -3.88 11.62
N LEU A 168 1.03 -4.39 10.56
CA LEU A 168 2.34 -3.91 10.12
C LEU A 168 2.32 -2.43 9.73
N ASN A 169 1.24 -1.97 9.09
CA ASN A 169 1.06 -0.57 8.73
C ASN A 169 0.90 0.33 9.97
N VAL A 170 0.12 -0.11 10.95
CA VAL A 170 -0.09 0.62 12.20
C VAL A 170 1.24 0.79 12.94
N PHE A 171 2.04 -0.27 13.05
CA PHE A 171 3.38 -0.19 13.62
C PHE A 171 4.32 0.73 12.84
N ARG A 172 4.29 0.69 11.50
CA ARG A 172 5.05 1.61 10.65
C ARG A 172 4.68 3.06 10.93
N ASN A 173 3.39 3.35 10.99
CA ASN A 173 2.89 4.69 11.21
C ASN A 173 3.23 5.21 12.61
N ALA A 174 2.97 4.43 13.66
CA ALA A 174 3.34 4.79 15.03
C ALA A 174 4.86 4.98 15.18
N GLY A 175 5.66 4.10 14.58
CA GLY A 175 7.12 4.21 14.59
C GLY A 175 7.64 5.47 13.91
N ILE A 176 7.03 5.90 12.79
CA ILE A 176 7.37 7.16 12.13
C ILE A 176 7.07 8.34 13.04
N VAL A 177 5.87 8.39 13.65
CA VAL A 177 5.47 9.48 14.55
C VAL A 177 6.42 9.60 15.73
N TRP A 178 6.63 8.50 16.47
CA TRP A 178 7.50 8.48 17.66
C TRP A 178 8.91 8.97 17.36
N LEU A 179 9.44 8.54 16.22
CA LEU A 179 10.81 8.85 15.87
C LEU A 179 10.99 10.28 15.35
N THR A 180 9.99 10.80 14.65
CA THR A 180 9.99 12.21 14.20
C THR A 180 9.99 13.15 15.40
N ASP A 181 9.28 12.77 16.47
CA ASP A 181 9.17 13.54 17.69
C ASP A 181 10.42 13.43 18.60
N ASN A 182 10.85 12.21 18.94
CA ASN A 182 11.93 12.02 19.93
C ASN A 182 13.33 12.40 19.45
N TYR A 183 13.54 12.56 18.15
CA TYR A 183 14.87 12.79 17.58
C TYR A 183 14.88 13.90 16.52
N ALA A 184 14.22 15.02 16.81
CA ALA A 184 14.25 16.21 15.96
C ALA A 184 15.67 16.78 15.77
N ASP A 185 16.55 16.69 16.78
CA ASP A 185 17.86 17.37 16.81
C ASP A 185 19.09 16.46 16.59
N TRP A 186 18.91 15.14 16.44
CA TRP A 186 20.06 14.23 16.29
C TRP A 186 20.57 14.22 14.85
N THR A 187 21.84 14.56 14.65
CA THR A 187 22.50 14.57 13.35
C THR A 187 23.67 13.60 13.36
N PHE A 188 23.69 12.65 12.43
CA PHE A 188 24.81 11.73 12.22
C PHE A 188 25.32 11.87 10.79
N MET A 189 26.59 12.26 10.64
CA MET A 189 27.23 12.52 9.33
C MET A 189 26.45 13.52 8.44
N GLY A 190 25.77 14.50 9.05
CA GLY A 190 24.98 15.50 8.31
C GLY A 190 23.57 15.04 7.89
N LEU A 191 23.14 13.84 8.27
CA LEU A 191 21.76 13.34 8.12
C LEU A 191 21.03 13.44 9.47
N GLY A 192 19.83 14.00 9.48
CA GLY A 192 18.97 14.00 10.66
C GLY A 192 18.50 12.59 11.02
N MET A 193 18.18 12.33 12.28
CA MET A 193 17.64 11.04 12.76
C MET A 193 16.36 10.64 12.04
N PHE A 194 15.53 11.65 11.73
CA PHE A 194 14.35 11.50 10.90
C PHE A 194 14.71 10.87 9.55
N ASP A 195 15.68 11.43 8.82
CA ASP A 195 16.12 10.88 7.53
C ASP A 195 16.77 9.50 7.66
N PHE A 196 17.61 9.29 8.68
CA PHE A 196 18.27 8.00 8.89
C PHE A 196 17.26 6.88 9.14
N THR A 197 16.33 7.09 10.06
CA THR A 197 15.37 6.04 10.40
C THR A 197 14.29 5.91 9.33
N HIS A 198 13.77 7.02 8.77
CA HIS A 198 12.76 6.96 7.73
C HIS A 198 13.31 6.37 6.42
N SER A 199 14.60 6.58 6.14
CA SER A 199 15.23 6.07 4.92
C SER A 199 15.91 4.71 5.07
N TYR A 200 16.38 4.33 6.26
CA TYR A 200 17.11 3.07 6.45
C TYR A 200 16.39 2.10 7.38
N VAL A 201 16.12 2.47 8.62
CA VAL A 201 15.55 1.52 9.61
C VAL A 201 14.11 1.13 9.26
N ALA A 202 13.27 2.11 8.92
CA ALA A 202 11.89 1.87 8.49
C ALA A 202 11.84 1.10 7.16
N LYS A 203 12.74 1.43 6.21
CA LYS A 203 12.81 0.68 4.94
C LYS A 203 13.30 -0.75 5.17
N PHE A 204 14.29 -0.97 6.04
CA PHE A 204 14.81 -2.30 6.37
C PHE A 204 13.79 -3.15 7.11
N ALA A 205 13.15 -2.60 8.15
CA ALA A 205 12.09 -3.28 8.89
C ALA A 205 10.89 -3.59 7.97
N SER A 206 10.51 -2.66 7.11
CA SER A 206 9.46 -2.88 6.11
C SER A 206 9.87 -3.95 5.09
N LEU A 207 11.11 -3.96 4.60
CA LEU A 207 11.63 -4.98 3.68
C LEU A 207 11.61 -6.37 4.32
N PHE A 208 12.04 -6.45 5.59
CA PHE A 208 12.05 -7.69 6.35
C PHE A 208 10.63 -8.20 6.61
N ALA A 209 9.70 -7.32 7.00
CA ALA A 209 8.30 -7.68 7.17
C ALA A 209 7.66 -8.14 5.85
N MET A 210 7.96 -7.48 4.74
CA MET A 210 7.52 -7.89 3.41
C MET A 210 8.08 -9.26 3.01
N PHE A 211 9.35 -9.54 3.35
CA PHE A 211 9.97 -10.85 3.11
C PHE A 211 9.26 -11.96 3.88
N LEU A 212 8.97 -11.78 5.17
CA LEU A 212 8.23 -12.76 5.97
C LEU A 212 6.80 -12.95 5.46
N MET A 213 6.13 -11.87 5.05
CA MET A 213 4.81 -11.93 4.43
C MET A 213 4.81 -12.69 3.10
N ALA A 214 5.87 -12.54 2.29
CA ALA A 214 6.00 -13.28 1.05
C ALA A 214 6.17 -14.79 1.31
N LEU A 215 6.96 -15.17 2.32
CA LEU A 215 7.09 -16.58 2.73
C LEU A 215 5.76 -17.17 3.19
N ALA A 216 5.05 -16.46 4.08
CA ALA A 216 3.73 -16.87 4.54
C ALA A 216 2.72 -16.99 3.39
N LEU A 217 2.78 -16.08 2.41
CA LEU A 217 1.91 -16.12 1.24
C LEU A 217 2.23 -17.32 0.32
N PHE A 218 3.50 -17.67 0.14
CA PHE A 218 3.92 -18.82 -0.68
C PHE A 218 3.50 -20.16 -0.07
N ASP A 219 3.54 -20.28 1.26
CA ASP A 219 3.04 -21.46 1.96
C ASP A 219 1.50 -21.55 1.90
N LEU A 220 0.81 -20.40 1.92
CA LEU A 220 -0.65 -20.35 1.94
C LEU A 220 -1.29 -20.52 0.56
N LEU A 221 -0.66 -19.99 -0.49
CA LEU A 221 -1.10 -20.03 -1.89
C LEU A 221 0.07 -20.34 -2.85
N PRO A 222 0.52 -21.61 -2.93
CA PRO A 222 1.51 -22.02 -3.92
C PRO A 222 1.02 -21.79 -5.37
N GLU A 223 -0.30 -21.69 -5.59
CA GLU A 223 -0.91 -21.38 -6.88
C GLU A 223 -0.54 -19.96 -7.36
N LEU A 224 -0.41 -18.99 -6.45
CA LEU A 224 0.02 -17.61 -6.77
C LEU A 224 1.47 -17.59 -7.26
N HIS A 225 2.34 -18.34 -6.58
CA HIS A 225 3.74 -18.49 -6.98
C HIS A 225 3.85 -19.10 -8.39
N ARG A 226 3.05 -20.12 -8.71
CA ARG A 226 3.04 -20.74 -10.05
C ARG A 226 2.67 -19.74 -11.14
N HIS A 227 1.67 -18.89 -10.91
CA HIS A 227 1.28 -17.86 -11.87
C HIS A 227 2.37 -16.80 -12.05
N ILE A 228 2.97 -16.32 -10.95
CA ILE A 228 4.09 -15.36 -11.00
C ILE A 228 5.28 -15.93 -11.78
N MET A 229 5.68 -17.18 -11.49
CA MET A 229 6.80 -17.82 -12.19
C MET A 229 6.54 -17.99 -13.68
N ARG A 230 5.31 -18.35 -14.08
CA ARG A 230 4.90 -18.42 -15.49
C ARG A 230 4.95 -17.05 -16.19
N LEU A 231 4.61 -15.97 -15.50
CA LEU A 231 4.74 -14.60 -16.04
C LEU A 231 6.19 -14.13 -16.13
N LEU A 232 7.06 -14.57 -15.22
CA LEU A 232 8.48 -14.22 -15.21
C LEU A 232 9.31 -15.05 -16.21
N GLN A 233 8.86 -16.25 -16.59
CA GLN A 233 9.59 -17.14 -17.51
C GLN A 233 10.08 -16.46 -18.81
N PRO A 234 9.27 -15.67 -19.54
CA PRO A 234 9.73 -14.97 -20.74
C PRO A 234 10.85 -13.97 -20.44
N VAL A 235 10.77 -13.26 -19.31
CA VAL A 235 11.79 -12.30 -18.87
C VAL A 235 13.07 -13.03 -18.49
N MET A 236 12.98 -14.11 -17.70
CA MET A 236 14.13 -14.93 -17.31
C MET A 236 14.84 -15.55 -18.52
N ARG A 237 14.07 -16.02 -19.52
CA ARG A 237 14.62 -16.49 -20.81
C ARG A 237 15.32 -15.38 -21.57
N GLY A 238 14.77 -14.16 -21.57
CA GLY A 238 15.40 -12.98 -22.17
C GLY A 238 16.71 -12.57 -21.49
N PHE A 239 16.85 -12.82 -20.19
CA PHE A 239 18.09 -12.63 -19.42
C PHE A 239 19.02 -13.85 -19.42
N GLY A 240 18.70 -14.92 -20.17
CA GLY A 240 19.54 -16.11 -20.29
C GLY A 240 19.53 -17.05 -19.07
N MET A 241 18.61 -16.86 -18.12
CA MET A 241 18.41 -17.78 -17.00
C MET A 241 17.46 -18.90 -17.43
N SER A 242 18.01 -19.99 -17.98
CA SER A 242 17.24 -21.20 -18.21
C SER A 242 17.08 -21.94 -16.88
N THR A 243 15.87 -21.97 -16.32
CA THR A 243 15.53 -22.99 -15.33
C THR A 243 15.54 -24.33 -16.06
N THR A 244 16.54 -25.16 -15.77
CA THR A 244 16.57 -26.57 -16.15
C THR A 244 15.32 -27.23 -15.59
N GLU A 245 14.32 -27.47 -16.42
CA GLU A 245 13.27 -28.44 -16.11
C GLU A 245 13.95 -29.80 -15.97
N SER A 246 14.12 -30.25 -14.73
CA SER A 246 14.32 -31.67 -14.44
C SER A 246 13.00 -32.38 -14.77
N GLN A 247 12.91 -32.88 -16.00
CA GLN A 247 11.98 -33.95 -16.34
C GLN A 247 12.30 -35.15 -15.44
N SER A 248 11.48 -35.40 -14.42
CA SER A 248 11.41 -36.73 -13.81
C SER A 248 10.23 -37.46 -14.45
N THR A 249 10.59 -38.41 -15.29
CA THR A 249 9.79 -39.57 -15.74
C THR A 249 9.04 -40.24 -14.60
#